data_AF-A0A7Y7BHC9-F1
#
_entry.id   AF-A0A7Y7BHC9-F1
#
_cell.length_a   1.000
_cell.length_b   1.000
_cell.length_c   1.000
_cell.angle_alpha   90.00
_cell.angle_beta   90.00
_cell.angle_gamma   90.00
#
_symmetry.space_group_name_H-M   'P 1'
#
loop_
_entity.id
_entity.type
_entity.pdbx_description
1 polymer ?
#
loop_
_entity_poly.entity_id
_entity_poly.type
_entity_poly.pdbx_seq_one_letter_code
_entity_poly.pdbx_strand_id
1 'polypeptide(L)'
;MSQLILIAGVSRAGKSSLAKDLCSKLEDSVHLDQDEFVKPIEEIPIIQDRTDWETPESIDWKKWESAIDRALQSYSYVIAEGIFSLGDLELIQKASITILLSLEKEEYLRRRQKETRWGDEPEWFLEHVWESHLKHHNPFKIEPDIEISTYTPANLQQVLFQLESN
;
A
#
# COMPACT_ATOMS: atom_id res chain seq x y z
N MET A 1 -23.20 -0.93 4.78
CA MET A 1 -22.05 -1.32 5.62
C MET A 1 -20.83 -0.73 4.95
N SER A 2 -19.90 -0.16 5.72
CA SER A 2 -18.69 0.43 5.14
C SER A 2 -17.77 -0.64 4.58
N GLN A 3 -17.18 -0.39 3.41
CA GLN A 3 -16.28 -1.30 2.74
C GLN A 3 -14.83 -0.86 2.93
N LEU A 4 -13.97 -1.78 3.36
CA LEU A 4 -12.52 -1.56 3.44
C LEU A 4 -11.85 -2.14 2.19
N ILE A 5 -11.06 -1.32 1.50
CA ILE A 5 -10.25 -1.71 0.35
C ILE A 5 -8.79 -1.58 0.74
N LEU A 6 -8.06 -2.69 0.76
CA LEU A 6 -6.62 -2.71 1.02
C LEU A 6 -5.85 -2.77 -0.29
N ILE A 7 -4.86 -1.90 -0.46
CA ILE A 7 -4.02 -1.85 -1.67
C ILE A 7 -2.55 -1.97 -1.28
N ALA A 8 -1.93 -3.12 -1.56
CA ALA A 8 -0.50 -3.34 -1.36
C ALA A 8 0.27 -3.40 -2.68
N GLY A 9 1.60 -3.42 -2.59
CA GLY A 9 2.50 -3.46 -3.74
C GLY A 9 3.78 -2.66 -3.49
N VAL A 10 4.78 -2.87 -4.35
CA VAL A 10 6.08 -2.19 -4.23
C VAL A 10 5.95 -0.66 -4.36
N SER A 11 6.93 0.07 -3.83
CA SER A 11 7.07 1.50 -4.11
C SER A 11 7.06 1.75 -5.63
N ARG A 12 6.39 2.82 -6.07
CA ARG A 12 6.17 3.18 -7.50
C ARG A 12 5.32 2.19 -8.33
N ALA A 13 4.63 1.23 -7.72
CA ALA A 13 3.70 0.35 -8.43
C ALA A 13 2.45 1.08 -8.96
N GLY A 14 2.07 2.21 -8.34
CA GLY A 14 0.87 2.99 -8.71
C GLY A 14 -0.26 2.95 -7.69
N LYS A 15 -0.01 2.44 -6.48
CA LYS A 15 -1.00 2.30 -5.38
C LYS A 15 -1.76 3.60 -5.10
N SER A 16 -1.04 4.68 -4.78
CA SER A 16 -1.65 5.98 -4.49
C SER A 16 -2.41 6.57 -5.68
N SER A 17 -2.04 6.23 -6.92
CA SER A 17 -2.80 6.62 -8.12
C SER A 17 -4.12 5.88 -8.19
N LEU A 18 -4.11 4.56 -8.02
CA LEU A 18 -5.33 3.76 -7.95
C LEU A 18 -6.24 4.22 -6.79
N ALA A 19 -5.67 4.47 -5.61
CA ALA A 19 -6.43 4.91 -4.45
C ALA A 19 -7.14 6.26 -4.68
N LYS A 20 -6.44 7.23 -5.27
CA LYS A 20 -7.01 8.54 -5.63
C LYS A 20 -8.08 8.42 -6.70
N ASP A 21 -7.86 7.58 -7.71
CA ASP A 21 -8.84 7.37 -8.76
C ASP A 21 -10.10 6.67 -8.22
N LEU A 22 -9.97 5.69 -7.31
CA LEU A 22 -11.11 5.11 -6.61
C LEU A 22 -11.89 6.15 -5.81
N CYS A 23 -11.20 7.01 -5.03
CA CYS A 23 -11.87 8.09 -4.29
C CYS A 23 -12.57 9.10 -5.21
N SER A 24 -12.06 9.32 -6.42
CA SER A 24 -12.70 10.19 -7.40
C SER A 24 -13.98 9.62 -8.01
N LYS A 25 -14.19 8.30 -7.89
CA LYS A 25 -15.32 7.57 -8.47
C LYS A 25 -16.34 7.10 -7.45
N LEU A 26 -15.92 6.86 -6.21
CA LEU A 26 -16.76 6.41 -5.12
C LEU A 26 -17.21 7.60 -4.29
N GLU A 27 -18.53 7.80 -4.19
CA GLU A 27 -19.11 8.79 -3.27
C GLU A 27 -18.86 8.35 -1.81
N ASP A 28 -18.71 9.32 -0.91
CA ASP A 28 -18.50 9.07 0.52
C ASP A 28 -17.31 8.13 0.81
N SER A 29 -16.16 8.48 0.22
CA SER A 29 -14.92 7.71 0.31
C SER A 29 -13.78 8.50 0.95
N VAL A 30 -12.80 7.78 1.53
CA VAL A 30 -11.57 8.36 2.07
C VAL A 30 -10.35 7.52 1.70
N HIS A 31 -9.24 8.20 1.38
CA HIS A 31 -7.92 7.60 1.16
C HIS A 31 -7.07 7.73 2.43
N LEU A 32 -6.51 6.62 2.90
CA LEU A 32 -5.50 6.55 3.95
C LEU A 32 -4.18 6.02 3.35
N ASP A 33 -3.12 6.83 3.43
CA ASP A 33 -1.77 6.49 3.00
C ASP A 33 -0.96 5.99 4.21
N GLN A 34 -0.44 4.76 4.15
CA GLN A 34 0.31 4.14 5.24
C GLN A 34 1.58 4.94 5.60
N ASP A 35 2.13 5.74 4.67
CA ASP A 35 3.29 6.59 4.93
C ASP A 35 2.98 7.70 5.97
N GLU A 36 1.70 8.03 6.22
CA GLU A 36 1.28 8.97 7.28
C GLU A 36 1.31 8.36 8.68
N PHE A 37 1.49 7.03 8.79
CA PHE A 37 1.41 6.28 10.04
C PHE A 37 2.75 5.66 10.43
N VAL A 38 3.86 6.28 10.03
CA VAL A 38 5.20 5.87 10.45
C VAL A 38 5.49 6.25 11.90
N LYS A 39 6.39 5.50 12.54
CA LYS A 39 6.96 5.83 13.84
C LYS A 39 7.88 7.06 13.75
N PRO A 40 8.22 7.69 14.89
CA PRO A 40 9.30 8.67 14.94
C PRO A 40 10.59 8.08 14.37
N ILE A 41 11.35 8.88 13.62
CA ILE A 41 12.55 8.43 12.89
C ILE A 41 13.59 7.79 13.82
N GLU A 42 13.66 8.20 15.08
CA GLU A 42 14.55 7.69 16.11
C GLU A 42 14.20 6.26 16.57
N GLU A 43 12.96 5.82 16.33
CA GLU A 43 12.47 4.47 16.67
C GLU A 43 12.56 3.50 15.49
N ILE A 44 12.87 3.99 14.29
CA ILE A 44 12.95 3.18 13.07
C ILE A 44 14.37 2.60 12.94
N PRO A 45 14.52 1.31 12.62
CA PRO A 45 15.84 0.70 12.39
C PRO A 45 16.67 1.46 11.34
N ILE A 46 17.99 1.36 11.47
CA ILE A 46 18.94 1.85 10.47
C ILE A 46 19.44 0.65 9.67
N ILE A 47 19.42 0.78 8.35
CA ILE A 47 20.12 -0.12 7.43
C ILE A 47 21.32 0.60 6.82
N GLN A 48 22.51 0.07 7.09
CA GLN A 48 23.78 0.72 6.79
C GLN A 48 23.85 2.14 7.38
N ASP A 49 23.74 3.16 6.54
CA ASP A 49 23.80 4.59 6.87
C ASP A 49 22.45 5.30 6.72
N ARG A 50 21.34 4.57 6.52
CA ARG A 50 20.01 5.13 6.24
C ARG A 50 18.93 4.58 7.16
N THR A 51 17.91 5.38 7.43
CA THR A 51 16.67 4.91 8.06
C THR A 51 16.00 3.87 7.16
N ASP A 52 15.63 2.74 7.73
CA ASP A 52 14.95 1.67 7.03
C ASP A 52 13.44 1.89 7.03
N TRP A 53 12.95 2.65 6.06
CA TRP A 53 11.50 2.83 5.85
C TRP A 53 10.82 1.56 5.34
N GLU A 54 11.60 0.66 4.73
CA GLU A 54 11.14 -0.54 4.07
C GLU A 54 11.14 -1.71 5.06
N THR A 55 10.70 -1.50 6.30
CA THR A 55 10.52 -2.58 7.27
C THR A 55 9.21 -2.41 8.03
N PRO A 56 8.45 -3.48 8.37
CA PRO A 56 7.19 -3.33 9.11
C PRO A 56 7.32 -2.60 10.45
N GLU A 57 8.52 -2.61 11.05
CA GLU A 57 8.84 -1.89 12.28
C GLU A 57 8.81 -0.37 12.10
N SER A 58 8.86 0.14 10.86
CA SER A 58 8.71 1.56 10.56
C SER A 58 7.28 2.08 10.77
N ILE A 59 6.28 1.19 10.79
CA ILE A 59 4.87 1.55 10.91
C ILE A 59 4.39 1.54 12.36
N ASP A 60 3.65 2.57 12.73
CA ASP A 60 2.81 2.62 13.93
C ASP A 60 1.47 1.93 13.66
N TRP A 61 1.49 0.59 13.71
CA TRP A 61 0.33 -0.26 13.40
C TRP A 61 -0.92 0.11 14.21
N LYS A 62 -0.75 0.49 15.48
CA LYS A 62 -1.87 0.90 16.33
C LYS A 62 -2.54 2.18 15.80
N LYS A 63 -1.76 3.17 15.37
CA LYS A 63 -2.32 4.39 14.75
C LYS A 63 -2.98 4.09 13.42
N TRP A 64 -2.36 3.23 12.60
CA TRP A 64 -2.91 2.77 11.32
C TRP A 64 -4.28 2.10 11.48
N GLU A 65 -4.35 1.06 12.32
CA GLU A 65 -5.59 0.33 12.65
C GLU A 65 -6.66 1.29 13.20
N SER A 66 -6.29 2.15 14.15
CA SER A 66 -7.23 3.12 14.76
C SER A 66 -7.74 4.16 13.76
N ALA A 67 -6.95 4.51 12.74
CA ALA A 67 -7.40 5.42 11.69
C ALA A 67 -8.39 4.73 10.75
N ILE A 68 -8.11 3.49 10.34
CA ILE A 68 -9.03 2.68 9.54
C ILE A 68 -10.36 2.46 10.28
N ASP A 69 -10.33 2.04 11.54
CA ASP A 69 -11.55 1.78 12.31
C ASP A 69 -12.41 3.05 12.47
N ARG A 70 -11.78 4.23 12.64
CA ARG A 70 -12.50 5.52 12.67
C ARG A 70 -13.06 5.91 11.31
N ALA A 71 -12.30 5.68 10.24
CA ALA A 71 -12.75 5.94 8.87
C ALA A 71 -13.95 5.05 8.52
N LEU A 72 -13.94 3.77 8.91
CA LEU A 72 -15.04 2.83 8.69
C LEU A 72 -16.33 3.22 9.45
N GLN A 73 -16.25 4.07 10.47
CA GLN A 73 -17.44 4.63 11.13
C GLN A 73 -18.00 5.88 10.43
N SER A 74 -17.22 6.50 9.56
CA SER A 74 -17.50 7.83 9.00
C SER A 74 -17.74 7.84 7.50
N TYR A 75 -17.26 6.83 6.78
CA TYR A 75 -17.29 6.75 5.33
C TYR A 75 -17.84 5.41 4.86
N SER A 76 -18.49 5.41 3.71
CA SER A 76 -18.97 4.21 3.03
C SER A 76 -17.84 3.40 2.40
N TYR A 77 -16.77 4.06 1.93
CA TYR A 77 -15.59 3.40 1.35
C TYR A 77 -14.30 3.91 2.00
N VAL A 78 -13.48 3.00 2.53
CA VAL A 78 -12.17 3.32 3.10
C VAL A 78 -11.11 2.66 2.24
N ILE A 79 -10.32 3.46 1.53
CA ILE A 79 -9.23 2.99 0.67
C ILE A 79 -7.93 3.17 1.43
N ALA A 80 -7.35 2.08 1.93
CA ALA A 80 -6.12 2.05 2.69
C ALA A 80 -4.99 1.43 1.85
N GLU A 81 -3.93 2.20 1.60
CA GLU A 81 -2.82 1.77 0.74
C GLU A 81 -1.45 1.97 1.36
N GLY A 82 -0.48 1.16 0.96
CA GLY A 82 0.83 1.10 1.58
C GLY A 82 1.64 -0.10 1.14
N ILE A 83 2.96 -0.06 1.34
CA ILE A 83 3.83 -1.20 1.00
C ILE A 83 3.58 -2.41 1.92
N PHE A 84 2.99 -2.20 3.10
CA PHE A 84 2.64 -3.22 4.08
C PHE A 84 1.13 -3.31 4.36
N SER A 85 0.25 -2.84 3.46
CA SER A 85 -1.20 -2.87 3.75
C SER A 85 -1.79 -4.27 3.95
N LEU A 86 -1.13 -5.32 3.45
CA LEU A 86 -1.48 -6.73 3.72
C LEU A 86 -0.64 -7.33 4.87
N GLY A 87 -0.03 -6.48 5.71
CA GLY A 87 0.79 -6.88 6.85
C GLY A 87 0.02 -7.16 8.14
N ASP A 88 -1.32 -7.03 8.13
CA ASP A 88 -2.19 -7.24 9.28
C ASP A 88 -3.36 -8.18 8.93
N LEU A 89 -3.41 -9.35 9.59
CA LEU A 89 -4.46 -10.35 9.37
C LEU A 89 -5.87 -9.87 9.76
N GLU A 90 -6.00 -9.05 10.80
CA GLU A 90 -7.30 -8.56 11.22
C GLU A 90 -7.86 -7.58 10.19
N LEU A 91 -7.02 -6.69 9.67
CA LEU A 91 -7.41 -5.79 8.59
C LEU A 91 -7.74 -6.55 7.29
N ILE A 92 -6.95 -7.57 6.95
CA ILE A 92 -7.25 -8.44 5.79
C ILE A 92 -8.61 -9.11 5.95
N GLN A 93 -8.93 -9.66 7.12
CA GLN A 93 -10.21 -10.32 7.37
C GLN A 93 -11.40 -9.34 7.36
N LYS A 94 -11.17 -8.08 7.72
CA LYS A 94 -12.17 -6.99 7.63
C LYS A 94 -12.32 -6.44 6.20
N ALA A 95 -11.34 -6.65 5.32
CA ALA A 95 -11.33 -6.07 3.99
C ALA A 95 -12.45 -6.67 3.13
N SER A 96 -13.17 -5.81 2.41
CA SER A 96 -14.12 -6.22 1.38
C SER A 96 -13.41 -6.64 0.10
N ILE A 97 -12.28 -5.99 -0.20
CA ILE A 97 -11.39 -6.32 -1.31
C ILE A 97 -9.94 -6.08 -0.89
N THR A 98 -9.08 -7.03 -1.22
CA THR A 98 -7.63 -6.93 -1.17
C THR A 98 -7.06 -6.83 -2.59
N ILE A 99 -6.20 -5.84 -2.82
CA ILE A 99 -5.60 -5.56 -4.12
C ILE A 99 -4.08 -5.61 -3.97
N LEU A 100 -3.41 -6.36 -4.83
CA LEU A 100 -1.96 -6.36 -4.95
C LEU A 100 -1.54 -5.77 -6.30
N LEU A 101 -0.81 -4.64 -6.26
CA LEU A 101 -0.16 -4.11 -7.44
C LEU A 101 1.24 -4.71 -7.55
N SER A 102 1.37 -5.68 -8.44
CA SER A 102 2.67 -6.26 -8.80
C SER A 102 3.39 -5.37 -9.81
N LEU A 103 4.72 -5.37 -9.75
CA LEU A 103 5.56 -4.65 -10.70
C LEU A 103 6.83 -5.47 -10.90
N GLU A 104 7.21 -5.72 -12.14
CA GLU A 104 8.47 -6.40 -12.45
C GLU A 104 9.66 -5.59 -11.94
N LYS A 105 10.71 -6.28 -11.49
CA LYS A 105 11.89 -5.65 -10.87
C LYS A 105 12.52 -4.59 -11.76
N GLU A 106 12.66 -4.88 -13.04
CA GLU A 106 13.27 -3.98 -14.03
C GLU A 106 12.46 -2.69 -14.17
N GLU A 107 11.13 -2.80 -14.17
CA GLU A 107 10.24 -1.64 -14.26
C GLU A 107 10.23 -0.84 -12.94
N TYR A 108 10.26 -1.53 -11.80
CA TYR A 108 10.44 -0.91 -10.49
C TYR A 108 11.73 -0.08 -10.46
N LEU A 109 12.88 -0.67 -10.83
CA LEU A 109 14.17 0.03 -10.85
C LEU A 109 14.12 1.24 -11.78
N ARG A 110 13.57 1.07 -13.00
CA ARG A 110 13.43 2.16 -13.96
C ARG A 110 12.57 3.32 -13.43
N ARG A 111 11.52 3.03 -12.65
CA ARG A 111 10.66 4.05 -12.03
C ARG A 111 11.31 4.69 -10.81
N ARG A 112 11.92 3.90 -9.91
CA ARG A 112 12.49 4.41 -8.65
C ARG A 112 13.78 5.19 -8.86
N GLN A 113 14.60 4.85 -9.86
CA GLN A 113 15.78 5.66 -10.23
C GLN A 113 15.45 7.10 -10.67
N LYS A 114 14.19 7.39 -11.01
CA LYS A 114 13.71 8.75 -11.33
C LYS A 114 13.14 9.49 -10.12
N GLU A 115 13.10 8.84 -8.95
CA GLU A 115 12.71 9.47 -7.69
C GLU A 115 13.79 10.44 -7.23
N THR A 116 13.38 11.62 -6.79
CA THR A 116 14.27 12.64 -6.24
C THR A 116 13.80 13.18 -4.90
N ARG A 117 12.61 12.76 -4.43
CA ARG A 117 12.04 13.21 -3.14
C ARG A 117 12.97 12.92 -1.95
N TRP A 118 13.73 11.83 -2.02
CA TRP A 118 14.58 11.34 -0.93
C TRP A 118 16.09 11.56 -1.20
N GLY A 119 16.41 12.42 -2.16
CA GLY A 119 17.79 12.61 -2.64
C GLY A 119 18.29 11.41 -3.45
N ASP A 120 19.61 11.30 -3.59
CA ASP A 120 20.24 10.20 -4.30
C ASP A 120 20.17 8.91 -3.47
N GLU A 121 19.43 7.93 -3.97
CA GLU A 121 19.39 6.58 -3.41
C GLU A 121 20.49 5.72 -4.07
N PRO A 122 21.43 5.17 -3.30
CA PRO A 122 22.46 4.29 -3.84
C PRO A 122 21.84 2.97 -4.34
N GLU A 123 22.51 2.32 -5.28
CA GLU A 123 22.01 1.06 -5.89
C GLU A 123 21.69 -0.02 -4.85
N TRP A 124 22.50 -0.13 -3.79
CA TRP A 124 22.24 -1.08 -2.71
C TRP A 124 20.91 -0.81 -1.99
N PHE A 125 20.47 0.44 -1.90
CA PHE A 125 19.21 0.79 -1.26
C PHE A 125 18.03 0.46 -2.17
N LEU A 126 18.16 0.67 -3.47
CA LEU A 126 17.15 0.25 -4.45
C LEU A 126 16.94 -1.27 -4.43
N GLU A 127 18.01 -2.04 -4.25
CA GLU A 127 17.93 -3.49 -4.06
C GLU A 127 17.29 -3.85 -2.71
N HIS A 128 17.69 -3.19 -1.62
CA HIS A 128 17.12 -3.40 -0.28
C HIS A 128 15.60 -3.22 -0.27
N VAL A 129 15.09 -2.16 -0.89
CA VAL A 129 13.65 -1.92 -1.06
C VAL A 129 12.99 -3.10 -1.77
N TRP A 130 13.60 -3.59 -2.85
CA TRP A 130 13.02 -4.67 -3.64
C TRP A 130 12.98 -5.98 -2.84
N GLU A 131 14.07 -6.32 -2.16
CA GLU A 131 14.15 -7.50 -1.30
C GLU A 131 13.16 -7.41 -0.13
N SER A 132 13.05 -6.23 0.49
CA SER A 132 12.06 -5.97 1.52
C SER A 132 10.64 -6.16 0.99
N HIS A 133 10.33 -5.59 -0.18
CA HIS A 133 9.04 -5.79 -0.82
C HIS A 133 8.72 -7.28 -0.95
N LEU A 134 9.62 -8.09 -1.53
CA LEU A 134 9.43 -9.54 -1.67
C LEU A 134 9.17 -10.25 -0.33
N LYS A 135 9.76 -9.76 0.76
CA LYS A 135 9.61 -10.33 2.10
C LYS A 135 8.32 -9.89 2.81
N HIS A 136 7.87 -8.66 2.59
CA HIS A 136 6.90 -8.01 3.48
C HIS A 136 5.59 -7.55 2.82
N HIS A 137 5.45 -7.60 1.49
CA HIS A 137 4.23 -7.12 0.81
C HIS A 137 2.98 -7.98 1.08
N ASN A 138 3.17 -9.28 1.34
CA ASN A 138 2.10 -10.25 1.63
C ASN A 138 2.65 -11.36 2.53
N PRO A 139 2.97 -11.05 3.81
CA PRO A 139 3.66 -11.97 4.72
C PRO A 139 2.82 -13.20 5.06
N PHE A 140 1.49 -13.09 4.95
CA PHE A 140 0.55 -14.18 5.21
C PHE A 140 0.25 -15.03 3.98
N LYS A 141 0.83 -14.68 2.81
CA LYS A 141 0.67 -15.41 1.53
C LYS A 141 -0.80 -15.62 1.17
N ILE A 142 -1.63 -14.60 1.40
CA ILE A 142 -3.02 -14.64 0.97
C ILE A 142 -3.09 -14.56 -0.56
N GLU A 143 -4.13 -15.13 -1.15
CA GLU A 143 -4.48 -14.84 -2.54
C GLU A 143 -5.25 -13.51 -2.55
N PRO A 144 -4.70 -12.42 -3.14
CA PRO A 144 -5.43 -11.17 -3.21
C PRO A 144 -6.65 -11.32 -4.13
N ASP A 145 -7.74 -10.63 -3.82
CA ASP A 145 -8.95 -10.66 -4.64
C ASP A 145 -8.68 -10.13 -6.06
N ILE A 146 -7.77 -9.17 -6.18
CA ILE A 146 -7.36 -8.56 -7.44
C ILE A 146 -5.84 -8.39 -7.46
N GLU A 147 -5.20 -8.86 -8.54
CA GLU A 147 -3.79 -8.57 -8.82
C GLU A 147 -3.65 -7.71 -10.10
N ILE A 148 -2.87 -6.63 -10.03
CA ILE A 148 -2.68 -5.67 -11.12
C ILE A 148 -1.18 -5.47 -11.37
N SER A 149 -0.66 -5.98 -12.48
CA SER A 149 0.76 -5.84 -12.86
C SER A 149 1.12 -4.47 -13.45
N THR A 150 0.13 -3.74 -13.97
CA THR A 150 0.30 -2.37 -14.46
C THR A 150 -1.03 -1.66 -14.33
N TYR A 151 -1.05 -0.53 -13.62
CA TYR A 151 -2.27 0.25 -13.48
C TYR A 151 -2.75 0.80 -14.84
N THR A 152 -3.96 0.41 -15.23
CA THR A 152 -4.67 0.94 -16.40
C THR A 152 -6.10 1.33 -16.02
N PRO A 153 -6.77 2.20 -16.82
CA PRO A 153 -8.19 2.50 -16.61
C PRO A 153 -9.10 1.27 -16.61
N ALA A 154 -8.74 0.20 -17.32
CA ALA A 154 -9.50 -1.05 -17.30
C ALA A 154 -9.45 -1.74 -15.93
N ASN A 155 -8.29 -1.70 -15.25
CA ASN A 155 -8.17 -2.26 -13.90
C ASN A 155 -9.02 -1.47 -12.89
N LEU A 156 -9.12 -0.14 -13.02
CA LEU A 156 -10.03 0.66 -12.19
C LEU A 156 -11.49 0.19 -12.33
N GLN A 157 -11.95 -0.06 -13.56
CA GLN A 157 -13.31 -0.54 -13.81
C GLN A 157 -13.54 -1.94 -13.22
N GLN A 158 -12.54 -2.83 -13.27
CA GLN A 158 -12.61 -4.14 -12.63
C GLN A 158 -12.80 -4.03 -11.12
N VAL A 159 -12.05 -3.16 -10.45
CA VAL A 159 -12.17 -2.93 -9.00
C VAL A 159 -13.57 -2.40 -8.66
N LEU A 160 -14.05 -1.39 -9.40
CA LEU A 160 -15.37 -0.81 -9.18
C LEU A 160 -16.50 -1.85 -9.36
N PHE A 161 -16.43 -2.67 -10.41
CA PHE A 161 -17.42 -3.73 -10.65
C PHE A 161 -17.46 -4.77 -9.50
N GLN A 162 -16.30 -5.11 -8.94
CA GLN A 162 -16.22 -6.05 -7.83
C GLN A 162 -16.77 -5.46 -6.52
N LEU A 163 -16.58 -4.15 -6.28
CA LEU A 163 -17.15 -3.46 -5.12
C LEU A 163 -18.69 -3.41 -5.17
N GLU A 164 -19.28 -3.27 -6.36
CA GLU A 164 -20.73 -3.29 -6.56
C GLU A 164 -21.35 -4.70 -6.40
N SER A 165 -20.53 -5.74 -6.56
CA SER A 165 -20.95 -7.15 -6.52
C SER A 165 -20.88 -7.78 -5.11
N ASN A 166 -20.30 -7.07 -4.13
CA ASN A 166 -20.09 -7.49 -2.75
C ASN A 166 -20.97 -6.70 -1.77
#